data_AF-A0A2V7X4S0-F1
#
_entry.id   AF-A0A2V7X4S0-F1
#
_cell.length_a   1.000
_cell.length_b   1.000
_cell.length_c   1.000
_cell.angle_alpha   90.00
_cell.angle_beta   90.00
_cell.angle_gamma   90.00
#
_symmetry.space_group_name_H-M   'P 1'
#
loop_
_entity.id
_entity.type
_entity.pdbx_description
1 polymer ?
#
loop_
_entity_poly.entity_id
_entity_poly.type
_entity_poly.pdbx_seq_one_letter_code
_entity_poly.pdbx_strand_id
1 'polypeptide(L)'
;KYLDPERTLSLGLLAVPDAVYEAAPEAHAEGYRAGVLVVPYSLALPYVLTLYRLTVRFGCAVDTDQLADRIRGLEETLRQVDEEVEGRLSRGLVQAGNARDALRDHLVDARRSTQKLLLTAEPLAPSALGVVVGGPVALPGVRRVSVAEVD
;
A
#
# COMPACT_ATOMS: atom_id res chain seq x y z
N LYS A 1 37.87 4.10 31.37
CA LYS A 1 38.30 4.30 29.96
C LYS A 1 37.28 5.26 29.34
N TYR A 2 37.68 6.47 28.93
CA TYR A 2 36.76 7.59 28.63
C TYR A 2 36.25 7.64 27.19
N LEU A 3 36.70 6.72 26.32
CA LEU A 3 36.29 6.63 24.94
C LEU A 3 35.27 5.50 24.82
N ASP A 4 34.00 5.89 24.71
CA ASP A 4 32.89 5.01 24.36
C ASP A 4 32.50 5.31 22.91
N PRO A 5 32.65 4.36 21.96
CA PRO A 5 32.35 4.58 20.55
C PRO A 5 30.90 4.99 20.27
N GLU A 6 29.95 4.62 21.13
CA GLU A 6 28.53 4.98 20.96
C GLU A 6 28.23 6.40 21.48
N ARG A 7 29.09 6.94 22.35
CA ARG A 7 28.87 8.24 23.02
C ARG A 7 29.89 9.31 22.65
N THR A 8 30.99 8.93 21.99
CA THR A 8 32.09 9.82 21.62
C THR A 8 32.03 10.09 20.14
N LEU A 9 31.97 11.36 19.75
CA LEU A 9 32.03 11.76 18.35
C LEU A 9 33.33 11.27 17.72
N SER A 10 33.25 10.86 16.45
CA SER A 10 34.42 10.52 15.61
C SER A 10 35.21 11.76 15.15
N LEU A 11 35.15 12.85 15.93
CA LEU A 11 35.81 14.12 15.67
C LEU A 11 36.53 14.57 16.95
N GLY A 12 37.85 14.69 16.88
CA GLY A 12 38.70 15.20 17.95
C GLY A 12 38.98 16.70 17.81
N LEU A 13 39.29 17.36 18.92
CA LEU A 13 39.77 18.74 18.94
C LEU A 13 41.12 18.81 19.63
N LEU A 14 42.13 19.30 18.91
CA LEU A 14 43.49 19.47 19.39
C LEU A 14 43.78 20.96 19.51
N ALA A 15 43.81 21.45 20.74
CA ALA A 15 44.15 22.84 21.01
C ALA A 15 45.67 23.00 21.15
N VAL A 16 46.25 23.95 20.42
CA VAL A 16 47.69 24.23 20.40
C VAL A 16 47.96 25.72 20.69
N PRO A 17 49.16 26.09 21.17
CA PRO A 17 49.52 27.50 21.29
C PRO A 17 49.40 28.23 19.95
N ASP A 18 48.92 29.47 19.97
CA ASP A 18 48.65 30.27 18.75
C ASP A 18 49.87 30.39 17.84
N ALA A 19 51.07 30.53 18.40
CA ALA A 19 52.30 30.57 17.62
C ALA A 19 52.60 29.24 16.90
N VAL A 20 52.23 28.10 17.49
CA VAL A 20 52.40 26.77 16.89
C VAL A 20 51.36 26.53 15.81
N TYR A 21 50.14 27.02 16.01
CA TYR A 21 49.06 26.98 15.01
C TYR A 21 49.49 27.67 13.70
N GLU A 22 50.04 28.88 13.79
CA GLU A 22 50.49 29.63 12.61
C GLU A 22 51.71 28.99 11.92
N ALA A 23 52.59 28.32 12.68
CA ALA A 23 53.82 27.75 12.17
C ALA A 23 53.65 26.39 11.46
N ALA A 24 52.51 25.71 11.63
CA ALA A 24 52.31 24.33 11.15
C ALA A 24 51.00 24.13 10.35
N PRO A 25 50.78 24.85 9.24
CA PRO A 25 49.55 24.74 8.45
C PRO A 25 49.33 23.34 7.85
N GLU A 26 50.41 22.61 7.56
CA GLU A 26 50.33 21.24 7.04
C GLU A 26 49.69 20.27 8.05
N ALA A 27 49.93 20.49 9.35
CA ALA A 27 49.33 19.70 10.42
C ALA A 27 47.81 19.89 10.51
N HIS A 28 47.27 21.02 10.03
CA HIS A 28 45.84 21.27 10.00
C HIS A 28 45.15 20.37 8.97
N ALA A 29 45.74 20.23 7.79
CA ALA A 29 45.22 19.38 6.73
C ALA A 29 45.32 17.89 7.11
N GLU A 30 46.44 17.47 7.69
CA GLU A 30 46.64 16.09 8.12
C GLU A 30 45.72 15.74 9.30
N GLY A 31 45.59 16.64 10.27
CA GLY A 31 44.63 16.52 11.36
C GLY A 31 43.21 16.33 10.83
N TYR A 32 42.78 17.16 9.88
CA TYR A 32 41.43 17.06 9.30
C TYR A 32 41.17 15.68 8.65
N ARG A 33 42.14 15.11 7.92
CA ARG A 33 42.02 13.76 7.34
C ARG A 33 41.89 12.67 8.41
N ALA A 34 42.56 12.84 9.54
CA ALA A 34 42.47 11.95 10.69
C ALA A 34 41.23 12.20 11.57
N GLY A 35 40.35 13.15 11.21
CA GLY A 35 39.18 13.51 12.01
C GLY A 35 39.52 14.32 13.26
N VAL A 36 40.61 15.10 13.24
CA VAL A 36 41.03 15.96 14.34
C VAL A 36 41.12 17.42 13.88
N LEU A 37 40.36 18.30 14.50
CA LEU A 37 40.45 19.74 14.27
C LEU A 37 41.56 20.33 15.14
N VAL A 38 42.62 20.81 14.49
CA VAL A 38 43.64 21.61 15.16
C VAL A 38 43.11 23.03 15.31
N VAL A 39 43.19 23.60 16.51
CA VAL A 39 42.72 24.97 16.79
C VAL A 39 43.70 25.72 17.70
N PRO A 40 43.86 27.05 17.56
CA PRO A 40 44.66 27.83 18.50
C PRO A 40 43.95 27.92 19.85
N TYR A 41 44.71 28.14 20.94
CA TYR A 41 44.15 28.28 22.28
C TYR A 41 43.14 29.43 22.37
N SER A 42 43.37 30.52 21.65
CA SER A 42 42.42 31.64 21.57
C SER A 42 41.03 31.25 21.03
N LEU A 43 40.92 30.16 20.26
CA LEU A 43 39.65 29.67 19.68
C LEU A 43 39.17 28.34 20.25
N ALA A 44 39.91 27.73 21.19
CA ALA A 44 39.53 26.42 21.73
C ALA A 44 38.12 26.43 22.36
N LEU A 45 37.82 27.43 23.20
CA LEU A 45 36.52 27.55 23.87
C LEU A 45 35.34 27.72 22.90
N PRO A 46 35.32 28.68 21.97
CA PRO A 46 34.20 28.85 21.04
C PRO A 46 33.98 27.60 20.16
N TYR A 47 35.05 26.89 19.79
CA TYR A 47 34.91 25.63 19.04
C TYR A 47 34.28 24.53 19.89
N VAL A 48 34.73 24.33 21.13
CA VAL A 48 34.13 23.34 22.04
C VAL A 48 32.65 23.63 22.26
N LEU A 49 32.28 24.90 22.50
CA LEU A 49 30.88 25.28 22.67
C LEU A 49 30.04 25.10 21.40
N THR A 50 30.64 25.37 20.24
CA THR A 50 29.98 25.14 18.94
C THR A 50 29.73 23.66 18.73
N LEU A 51 30.74 22.82 18.92
CA LEU A 51 30.61 21.36 18.82
C LEU A 51 29.59 20.82 19.83
N TYR A 52 29.59 21.32 21.06
CA TYR A 52 28.58 20.97 22.05
C TYR A 52 27.16 21.32 21.57
N ARG A 53 26.93 22.55 21.09
CA ARG A 53 25.62 22.95 20.57
C ARG A 53 25.21 22.14 19.34
N LEU A 54 26.13 21.86 18.43
CA LEU A 54 25.87 21.01 17.27
C LEU A 54 25.50 19.60 17.71
N THR A 55 26.16 19.06 18.73
CA THR A 55 25.86 17.73 19.26
C THR A 55 24.54 17.69 19.99
N VAL A 56 24.18 18.72 20.76
CA VAL A 56 22.86 18.78 21.40
C VAL A 56 21.74 18.96 20.36
N ARG A 57 22.01 19.72 19.28
CA ARG A 57 21.01 20.01 18.24
C ARG A 57 20.84 18.86 17.23
N PHE A 58 21.93 18.21 16.86
CA PHE A 58 22.00 17.24 15.76
C PHE A 58 22.52 15.87 16.18
N GLY A 59 23.18 15.76 17.34
CA GLY A 59 23.51 14.48 17.93
C GLY A 59 22.20 13.78 18.21
N CYS A 60 21.96 12.73 17.42
CA CYS A 60 20.68 12.08 17.30
C CYS A 60 20.23 11.54 18.67
N ALA A 61 19.39 12.29 19.38
CA ALA A 61 18.33 11.66 20.12
C ALA A 61 17.34 11.16 19.05
N VAL A 62 17.68 10.05 18.38
CA VAL A 62 16.61 9.21 17.86
C VAL A 62 15.85 8.83 19.11
N ASP A 63 14.67 9.41 19.27
CA ASP A 63 13.75 8.98 20.30
C ASP A 63 13.41 7.52 19.96
N THR A 64 14.14 6.62 20.60
CA THR A 64 14.03 5.18 20.38
C THR A 64 12.63 4.69 20.70
N ASP A 65 11.94 5.38 21.61
CA ASP A 65 10.57 5.08 21.98
C ASP A 65 9.63 5.51 20.84
N GLN A 66 9.80 6.72 20.30
CA GLN A 66 9.03 7.15 19.12
C GLN A 66 9.29 6.26 17.89
N LEU A 67 10.53 5.84 17.67
CA LEU A 67 10.85 4.91 16.58
C LEU A 67 10.21 3.54 16.81
N ALA A 68 10.28 3.01 18.04
CA ALA A 68 9.66 1.74 18.40
C ALA A 68 8.13 1.80 18.27
N ASP A 69 7.50 2.90 18.66
CA ASP A 69 6.06 3.12 18.50
C ASP A 69 5.65 3.14 17.02
N ARG A 70 6.43 3.83 16.17
CA ARG A 70 6.19 3.83 14.71
C ARG A 70 6.35 2.44 14.10
N ILE A 71 7.34 1.67 14.53
CA ILE A 71 7.55 0.29 14.07
C ILE A 71 6.38 -0.60 14.51
N ARG A 72 5.92 -0.49 15.76
CA ARG A 72 4.73 -1.24 16.23
C ARG A 72 3.46 -0.84 15.47
N GLY A 73 3.28 0.43 15.15
CA GLY A 73 2.17 0.89 14.32
C GLY A 73 2.21 0.32 12.89
N LEU A 74 3.41 0.20 12.31
CA LEU A 74 3.60 -0.45 11.01
C LEU A 74 3.26 -1.94 11.07
N GLU A 75 3.70 -2.66 12.12
CA GLU A 75 3.41 -4.08 12.31
C GLU A 75 1.89 -4.35 12.41
N GLU A 76 1.16 -3.55 13.18
CA GLU A 76 -0.29 -3.72 13.29
C GLU A 76 -1.01 -3.40 11.96
N THR A 77 -0.53 -2.41 11.21
CA THR A 77 -1.07 -2.10 9.87
C THR A 77 -0.86 -3.28 8.91
N LEU A 78 0.33 -3.89 8.93
CA LEU A 78 0.61 -5.09 8.13
C LEU A 78 -0.28 -6.26 8.52
N ARG A 79 -0.51 -6.46 9.82
CA ARG A 79 -1.42 -7.50 10.34
C ARG A 79 -2.85 -7.31 9.85
N GLN A 80 -3.35 -6.08 9.87
CA GLN A 80 -4.68 -5.75 9.34
C GLN A 80 -4.79 -6.03 7.84
N VAL A 81 -3.78 -5.66 7.06
CA VAL A 81 -3.75 -5.96 5.62
C VAL A 81 -3.78 -7.47 5.38
N ASP A 82 -3.04 -8.25 6.16
CA ASP A 82 -3.01 -9.71 6.04
C ASP A 82 -4.38 -10.32 6.36
N GLU A 83 -5.04 -9.87 7.43
CA GLU A 83 -6.41 -10.29 7.79
C GLU A 83 -7.44 -9.91 6.71
N GLU A 84 -7.30 -8.75 6.07
CA GLU A 84 -8.18 -8.35 4.96
C GLU A 84 -7.97 -9.20 3.71
N VAL A 85 -6.72 -9.53 3.39
CA VAL A 85 -6.33 -10.36 2.24
C VAL A 85 -6.81 -11.79 2.43
N GLU A 86 -6.44 -12.42 3.55
CA GLU A 86 -6.83 -13.81 3.83
C GLU A 86 -8.33 -13.94 4.12
N GLY A 87 -8.94 -12.93 4.73
CA GLY A 87 -10.33 -12.98 5.15
C GLY A 87 -11.30 -12.51 4.07
N ARG A 88 -11.33 -11.20 3.81
CA ARG A 88 -12.38 -10.56 3.00
C ARG A 88 -12.15 -10.79 1.52
N LEU A 89 -10.91 -10.59 1.05
CA LEU A 89 -10.57 -10.74 -0.37
C LEU A 89 -10.67 -12.20 -0.82
N SER A 90 -10.11 -13.15 -0.05
CA SER A 90 -10.22 -14.58 -0.36
C SER A 90 -11.68 -15.05 -0.47
N ARG A 91 -12.54 -14.70 0.50
CA ARG A 91 -13.98 -15.02 0.44
C ARG A 91 -14.68 -14.36 -0.76
N GLY A 92 -14.35 -13.10 -1.05
CA GLY A 92 -14.88 -12.39 -2.21
C GLY A 92 -14.55 -13.08 -3.53
N LEU A 93 -13.30 -13.58 -3.68
CA LEU A 93 -12.88 -14.33 -4.86
C LEU A 93 -13.61 -15.68 -4.99
N VAL A 94 -13.80 -16.40 -3.88
CA VAL A 94 -14.59 -17.65 -3.88
C VAL A 94 -16.03 -17.38 -4.30
N GLN A 95 -16.66 -16.33 -3.75
CA GLN A 95 -18.03 -15.97 -4.08
C GLN A 95 -18.17 -15.54 -5.55
N ALA A 96 -17.20 -14.78 -6.07
CA ALA A 96 -17.16 -14.42 -7.49
C ALA A 96 -16.99 -15.65 -8.40
N GLY A 97 -16.15 -16.61 -7.99
CA GLY A 97 -15.99 -17.90 -8.69
C GLY A 97 -17.30 -18.69 -8.74
N ASN A 98 -17.97 -18.82 -7.60
CA ASN A 98 -19.27 -19.50 -7.51
C ASN A 98 -20.34 -18.81 -8.37
N ALA A 99 -20.40 -17.48 -8.35
CA ALA A 99 -21.34 -16.71 -9.17
C ALA A 99 -21.09 -16.93 -10.67
N ARG A 100 -19.82 -16.94 -11.09
CA ARG A 100 -19.44 -17.25 -12.49
C ARG A 100 -19.90 -18.64 -12.90
N ASP A 101 -19.72 -19.64 -12.04
CA ASP A 101 -20.05 -21.02 -12.36
C ASP A 101 -21.57 -21.22 -12.44
N ALA A 102 -22.34 -20.61 -11.53
CA ALA A 102 -23.80 -20.57 -11.62
C ALA A 102 -24.30 -19.93 -12.92
N LEU A 103 -23.69 -18.83 -13.36
CA LEU A 103 -24.03 -18.19 -14.65
C LEU A 103 -23.74 -19.11 -15.85
N ARG A 104 -22.65 -19.90 -15.80
CA ARG A 104 -22.36 -20.89 -16.85
C ARG A 104 -23.41 -21.99 -16.91
N ASP A 105 -23.84 -22.50 -15.77
CA ASP A 105 -24.88 -23.52 -15.71
C ASP A 105 -26.20 -22.99 -16.29
N HIS A 106 -26.59 -21.77 -15.90
CA HIS A 106 -27.77 -21.10 -16.49
C HIS A 106 -27.65 -20.89 -18.00
N LEU A 107 -26.46 -20.57 -18.52
CA LEU A 107 -26.24 -20.45 -19.96
C LEU A 107 -26.34 -21.80 -20.68
N VAL A 108 -25.81 -22.87 -20.10
CA VAL A 108 -25.92 -24.23 -20.67
C VAL A 108 -27.37 -24.67 -20.70
N ASP A 109 -28.13 -24.44 -19.63
CA ASP A 109 -29.54 -24.78 -19.55
C ASP A 109 -30.40 -23.93 -20.50
N ALA A 110 -30.15 -22.62 -20.58
CA ALA A 110 -30.81 -21.74 -21.53
C ALA A 110 -30.52 -22.16 -22.98
N ARG A 111 -29.29 -22.61 -23.27
CA ARG A 111 -28.91 -23.11 -24.59
C ARG A 111 -29.59 -24.44 -24.91
N ARG A 112 -29.67 -25.35 -23.93
CA ARG A 112 -30.37 -26.63 -24.07
C ARG A 112 -31.87 -26.43 -24.29
N SER A 113 -32.49 -25.50 -23.55
CA SER A 113 -33.92 -25.21 -23.68
C SER A 113 -34.24 -24.56 -25.03
N THR A 114 -33.44 -23.59 -25.48
CA THR A 114 -33.58 -23.01 -26.83
C THR A 114 -33.37 -24.05 -27.93
N GLN A 115 -32.39 -24.94 -27.81
CA GLN A 115 -32.17 -26.02 -28.78
C GLN A 115 -33.35 -27.01 -28.81
N LYS A 116 -33.93 -27.34 -27.65
CA LYS A 116 -35.14 -28.17 -27.56
C LYS A 116 -36.34 -27.48 -28.21
N LEU A 117 -36.53 -26.18 -27.99
CA LEU A 117 -37.59 -25.41 -28.64
C LEU A 117 -37.41 -25.34 -30.16
N LEU A 118 -36.19 -25.16 -30.65
CA LEU A 118 -35.88 -25.19 -32.09
C LEU A 118 -36.22 -26.55 -32.70
N LEU A 119 -35.78 -27.65 -32.09
CA LEU A 119 -36.08 -29.01 -32.56
C LEU A 119 -37.58 -29.35 -32.49
N THR A 120 -38.33 -28.75 -31.56
CA THR A 120 -39.79 -28.94 -31.44
C THR A 120 -40.57 -28.00 -32.34
N ALA A 121 -39.97 -26.90 -32.81
CA ALA A 121 -40.53 -26.02 -33.83
C ALA A 121 -40.35 -26.61 -35.25
N GLU A 122 -39.33 -27.44 -35.46
CA GLU A 122 -39.00 -28.05 -36.75
C GLU A 122 -39.95 -29.18 -37.27
N PRO A 123 -40.89 -29.80 -36.51
CA PRO A 123 -41.85 -30.75 -37.05
C PRO A 123 -43.24 -30.16 -37.35
N LEU A 124 -43.51 -28.87 -37.12
CA LEU A 124 -44.84 -28.28 -37.36
C LEU A 124 -44.83 -27.25 -38.51
N ALA A 125 -45.04 -27.83 -39.70
CA ALA A 125 -45.58 -27.27 -40.94
C ALA A 125 -44.56 -26.92 -42.06
N PRO A 126 -44.84 -27.28 -43.34
CA PRO A 126 -46.19 -27.41 -43.91
C PRO A 126 -46.43 -28.69 -44.72
N SER A 127 -47.36 -29.53 -44.27
CA SER A 127 -48.01 -30.56 -45.12
C SER A 127 -49.41 -30.88 -44.58
N ALA A 128 -50.26 -29.87 -44.44
CA ALA A 128 -51.71 -30.07 -44.38
C ALA A 128 -52.42 -28.74 -44.68
N LEU A 129 -52.56 -28.44 -45.96
CA LEU A 129 -53.70 -27.67 -46.46
C LEU A 129 -54.98 -28.38 -46.02
N GLY A 130 -55.75 -27.74 -45.14
CA GLY A 130 -57.05 -28.20 -44.69
C GLY A 130 -57.92 -27.00 -44.35
N VAL A 131 -58.61 -26.49 -45.37
CA VAL A 131 -59.67 -25.49 -45.29
C VAL A 131 -60.66 -25.79 -44.17
N VAL A 132 -60.85 -24.89 -43.21
CA VAL A 132 -62.15 -24.68 -42.53
C VAL A 132 -62.30 -23.19 -42.15
N VAL A 133 -63.49 -22.70 -42.45
CA VAL A 133 -64.03 -21.35 -42.33
C VAL A 133 -64.50 -21.04 -40.90
N GLY A 134 -64.32 -19.79 -40.44
CA GLY A 134 -65.30 -19.09 -39.58
C GLY A 134 -64.94 -18.82 -38.11
N GLY A 135 -64.97 -17.52 -37.73
CA GLY A 135 -65.36 -17.05 -36.38
C GLY A 135 -64.28 -16.38 -35.51
N PRO A 136 -64.54 -15.20 -34.89
CA PRO A 136 -63.54 -14.42 -34.14
C PRO A 136 -63.55 -14.74 -32.64
N VAL A 137 -62.40 -14.90 -31.97
CA VAL A 137 -62.34 -14.97 -30.49
C VAL A 137 -61.09 -14.28 -29.91
N ALA A 138 -61.41 -13.23 -29.15
CA ALA A 138 -60.76 -12.49 -28.05
C ALA A 138 -59.32 -12.83 -27.57
N LEU A 139 -58.53 -11.75 -27.42
CA LEU A 139 -57.26 -11.68 -26.67
C LEU A 139 -57.53 -11.43 -25.16
N PRO A 140 -56.88 -12.14 -24.21
CA PRO A 140 -56.88 -11.73 -22.81
C PRO A 140 -55.65 -10.89 -22.45
N GLY A 141 -55.92 -9.61 -22.15
CA GLY A 141 -55.41 -8.82 -21.02
C GLY A 141 -53.93 -8.90 -20.60
N VAL A 142 -53.15 -7.92 -21.07
CA VAL A 142 -51.87 -7.51 -20.46
C VAL A 142 -52.14 -6.73 -19.17
N ARG A 143 -51.73 -7.26 -18.01
CA ARG A 143 -51.79 -6.57 -16.72
C ARG A 143 -50.46 -5.83 -16.48
N ARG A 144 -50.45 -4.50 -16.67
CA ARG A 144 -49.37 -3.62 -16.15
C ARG A 144 -49.53 -3.53 -14.64
N VAL A 145 -48.44 -3.76 -13.90
CA VAL A 145 -48.34 -3.34 -12.49
C VAL A 145 -47.25 -2.27 -12.42
N SER A 146 -47.65 -1.13 -11.85
CA SER A 146 -46.90 0.12 -11.72
C SER A 146 -45.77 0.01 -10.71
N VAL A 147 -44.67 0.70 -11.04
CA VAL A 147 -43.54 1.00 -10.14
C VAL A 147 -44.01 2.02 -9.11
N ALA A 148 -43.78 1.73 -7.82
CA ALA A 148 -43.96 2.68 -6.73
C ALA A 148 -42.62 3.38 -6.45
N GLU A 149 -42.66 4.69 -6.54
CA GLU A 149 -41.64 5.67 -6.14
C GLU A 149 -41.74 5.86 -4.62
N VAL A 150 -40.60 5.88 -3.92
CA VAL A 150 -40.50 6.18 -2.49
C VAL A 150 -39.40 7.23 -2.31
N ASP A 151 -39.82 8.41 -1.88
CA ASP A 151 -39.03 9.46 -1.20
C ASP A 151 -38.45 8.95 0.13
#